data_AF-A0A9P5QS80-F1
#
_entry.id   AF-A0A9P5QS80-F1
#
_cell.length_a   1.000
_cell.length_b   1.000
_cell.length_c   1.000
_cell.angle_alpha   90.00
_cell.angle_beta   90.00
_cell.angle_gamma   90.00
#
_symmetry.space_group_name_H-M   'P 1'
#
loop_
_entity.id
_entity.type
_entity.pdbx_description
1 polymer ?
#
loop_
_entity_poly.entity_id
_entity_poly.type
_entity_poly.pdbx_seq_one_letter_code
_entity_poly.pdbx_strand_id
1 'polypeptide(L)' 'MVKAVKGVVVECDSSVKMIILGLNEKGQFIIEDLDDTHIFVDASCIDQLRLDIDEILNENTYKVEDSK' A
#
# COMPACT_ATOMS: atom_id res chain seq x y z
N MET A 1 -22.93 9.81 15.42
CA MET A 1 -22.93 8.37 15.77
C MET A 1 -21.50 7.89 15.56
N VAL A 2 -20.84 7.34 16.58
CA VAL A 2 -19.42 6.96 16.49
C VAL A 2 -19.31 5.61 15.79
N LYS A 3 -18.41 5.49 14.81
CA LYS A 3 -18.13 4.24 14.10
C LYS A 3 -16.68 3.85 14.41
N ALA A 4 -16.48 2.70 15.04
CA ALA A 4 -15.16 2.17 15.34
C ALA A 4 -14.89 0.97 14.44
N VAL A 5 -13.79 1.02 13.69
CA VAL A 5 -13.36 -0.05 12.78
C VAL A 5 -11.96 -0.50 13.22
N LYS A 6 -11.74 -1.81 13.29
CA LYS A 6 -10.43 -2.38 13.59
C LYS A 6 -9.61 -2.44 12.30
N GLY A 7 -8.38 -1.96 12.33
CA GLY A 7 -7.48 -1.97 11.19
C GLY A 7 -6.07 -1.58 11.61
N VAL A 8 -5.22 -1.37 10.62
CA VAL A 8 -3.82 -0.95 10.80
C VAL A 8 -3.60 0.35 10.03
N VAL A 9 -2.92 1.30 10.67
CA VAL A 9 -2.43 2.50 10.00
C VAL A 9 -1.05 2.19 9.45
N VAL A 10 -0.87 2.43 8.16
CA VAL A 10 0.40 2.29 7.46
C VAL A 10 0.94 3.69 7.17
N GLU A 11 2.14 3.97 7.65
CA GLU A 11 2.92 5.16 7.33
C GLU A 11 3.91 4.80 6.21
N CYS A 12 3.87 5.53 5.10
CA CYS A 12 4.71 5.33 3.92
C CYS A 12 4.91 6.64 3.16
N ASP A 13 5.88 6.68 2.24
CA ASP A 13 6.06 7.83 1.36
C ASP A 13 5.00 7.89 0.24
N SER A 14 4.91 9.05 -0.41
CA SER A 14 3.92 9.29 -1.46
C SER A 14 4.05 8.35 -2.67
N SER A 15 5.25 7.83 -2.95
CA SER A 15 5.47 6.92 -4.08
C SER A 15 4.93 5.52 -3.74
N VAL A 16 5.21 5.02 -2.54
CA VAL A 16 4.65 3.74 -2.06
C VAL A 16 3.13 3.84 -1.92
N LYS A 17 2.59 4.96 -1.44
CA LYS A 17 1.13 5.20 -1.40
C LYS A 17 0.47 5.01 -2.77
N MET A 18 1.09 5.49 -3.85
CA MET A 18 0.56 5.30 -5.21
C MET A 18 0.53 3.82 -5.62
N ILE A 19 1.54 3.04 -5.21
CA ILE A 19 1.56 1.58 -5.42
C ILE A 19 0.42 0.92 -4.66
N ILE A 20 0.25 1.27 -3.37
CA ILE A 20 -0.82 0.74 -2.51
C ILE A 20 -2.21 1.05 -3.08
N LEU A 21 -2.42 2.27 -3.59
CA LEU A 21 -3.67 2.65 -4.25
C LEU A 21 -3.95 1.81 -5.51
N GLY A 22 -2.91 1.53 -6.31
CA GLY A 22 -3.04 0.65 -7.47
C GLY A 22 -3.35 -0.81 -7.10
N LEU A 23 -2.74 -1.32 -6.04
CA LEU A 23 -3.06 -2.65 -5.48
C LEU A 23 -4.50 -2.70 -4.94
N ASN A 24 -4.97 -1.60 -4.36
CA ASN A 24 -6.32 -1.49 -3.81
C ASN A 24 -7.42 -1.60 -4.88
N GLU A 25 -7.14 -1.26 -6.15
CA GLU A 25 -8.11 -1.46 -7.24
C GLU A 25 -8.51 -2.94 -7.42
N LYS A 26 -7.61 -3.86 -7.07
CA LYS A 26 -7.85 -5.31 -7.16
C LYS A 26 -8.33 -5.92 -5.84
N GLY A 27 -7.83 -5.41 -4.71
CA GLY A 27 -7.99 -6.04 -3.39
C GLY A 27 -8.95 -5.36 -2.42
N GLN A 28 -9.38 -4.10 -2.67
CA GLN A 28 -10.28 -3.33 -1.80
C GLN A 28 -9.99 -3.45 -0.28
N PHE A 29 -8.73 -3.27 0.10
CA PHE A 29 -8.26 -3.40 1.49
C PHE A 29 -8.05 -2.06 2.21
N ILE A 30 -8.11 -0.94 1.47
CA ILE A 30 -8.07 0.41 2.05
C ILE A 30 -9.44 0.73 2.65
N ILE A 31 -9.46 1.02 3.94
CA ILE A 31 -10.64 1.44 4.68
C ILE A 31 -10.81 2.96 4.54
N GLU A 32 -9.74 3.71 4.77
CA GLU A 32 -9.75 5.18 4.72
C GLU A 32 -8.37 5.73 4.34
N ASP A 33 -8.35 6.78 3.54
CA ASP A 33 -7.15 7.58 3.27
C ASP A 33 -7.09 8.73 4.28
N LEU A 34 -6.05 8.77 5.11
CA LEU A 34 -5.94 9.72 6.22
C LEU A 34 -5.20 10.99 5.80
N ASP A 35 -4.06 10.83 5.11
CA ASP A 35 -3.24 11.92 4.57
C ASP A 35 -2.24 11.41 3.52
N ASP A 36 -1.35 12.27 3.03
CA ASP A 36 -0.39 11.95 1.97
C ASP A 36 0.58 10.79 2.30
N THR A 37 0.80 10.52 3.59
CA THR A 37 1.74 9.49 4.07
C THR A 37 1.08 8.37 4.87
N HIS A 38 -0.16 8.56 5.32
CA HIS A 38 -0.87 7.62 6.17
C HIS A 38 -2.13 7.08 5.50
N ILE A 39 -2.25 5.75 5.51
CA ILE A 39 -3.41 5.05 4.96
C ILE A 39 -3.91 4.06 6.02
N PHE A 40 -5.22 3.98 6.19
CA PHE A 40 -5.85 3.02 7.07
C PHE A 40 -6.35 1.81 6.28
N VAL A 41 -5.84 0.63 6.62
CA VAL A 41 -6.09 -0.63 5.88
C VAL A 41 -6.58 -1.73 6.80
N ASP A 42 -7.21 -2.75 6.21
CA ASP A 42 -7.62 -3.95 6.93
C ASP A 42 -6.40 -4.77 7.41
N ALA A 43 -6.44 -5.19 8.67
CA ALA A 43 -5.35 -5.91 9.31
C ALA A 43 -5.08 -7.30 8.69
N SER A 44 -6.08 -7.92 8.07
CA SER A 44 -5.96 -9.25 7.45
C SER A 44 -5.14 -9.23 6.16
N CYS A 45 -5.04 -8.07 5.50
CA CYS A 45 -4.36 -7.91 4.22
C CYS A 45 -2.90 -7.47 4.36
N ILE A 46 -2.43 -7.16 5.58
CA ILE A 46 -1.14 -6.51 5.79
C ILE A 46 0.05 -7.37 5.35
N ASP A 47 -0.02 -8.69 5.56
CA ASP A 47 1.07 -9.60 5.22
C ASP A 47 1.19 -9.76 3.70
N GLN A 48 0.06 -9.89 3.00
CA GLN A 48 0.03 -9.94 1.54
C GLN A 48 0.45 -8.60 0.93
N LEU A 49 -0.04 -7.48 1.47
CA LEU A 49 0.28 -6.14 0.99
C LEU A 49 1.78 -5.87 1.05
N ARG A 50 2.46 -6.32 2.11
CA ARG A 50 3.93 -6.22 2.22
C ARG A 50 4.64 -7.00 1.11
N LEU A 51 4.22 -8.24 0.87
CA LEU A 51 4.81 -9.08 -0.19
C LEU A 51 4.60 -8.46 -1.58
N ASP A 52 3.40 -7.97 -1.87
CA ASP A 52 3.07 -7.37 -3.17
C ASP A 52 3.88 -6.08 -3.39
N ILE A 53 4.03 -5.25 -2.35
CA ILE A 53 4.84 -4.03 -2.43
C ILE A 53 6.31 -4.38 -2.67
N ASP A 54 6.87 -5.34 -1.92
CA ASP A 54 8.25 -5.79 -2.09
C ASP A 54 8.50 -6.35 -3.49
N GLU A 55 7.58 -7.13 -4.04
CA GLU A 55 7.66 -7.66 -5.41
C GLU A 55 7.64 -6.52 -6.45
N ILE A 56 6.71 -5.57 -6.33
CA ILE A 56 6.61 -4.43 -7.25
C ILE A 56 7.86 -3.55 -7.16
N LEU A 57 8.37 -3.27 -5.96
CA LEU A 57 9.59 -2.49 -5.79
C LEU A 57 10.78 -3.19 -6.41
N ASN A 58 10.89 -4.51 -6.23
CA ASN A 58 11.95 -5.31 -6.81
C ASN A 58 11.89 -5.28 -8.34
N GLU A 59 10.74 -5.55 -8.95
CA GLU A 59 10.55 -5.49 -10.41
C GLU A 59 10.90 -4.12 -11.01
N ASN A 60 10.56 -3.04 -10.31
CA ASN A 60 10.86 -1.69 -10.78
C ASN A 60 12.34 -1.31 -10.60
N THR A 61 13.01 -1.84 -9.58
CA THR A 61 14.44 -1.59 -9.36
C THR A 61 15.29 -2.21 -10.47
N TYR A 62 14.92 -3.40 -10.97
CA TYR A 62 15.62 -4.04 -12.10
C TYR A 62 15.47 -3.29 -13.43
N LYS A 63 14.37 -2.56 -13.65
CA LYS A 63 14.16 -1.80 -14.90
C LYS A 63 15.04 -0.56 -15.03
N VAL A 64 15.61 -0.06 -13.93
CA VAL A 64 16.47 1.13 -13.95
C VAL A 64 17.89 0.80 -14.41
N GLU A 65 18.33 -0.45 -14.31
CA GLU A 65 19.70 -0.86 -14.63
C GLU A 65 19.93 -1.28 -16.10
N ASP A 66 18.87 -1.53 -16.87
CA ASP A 66 18.93 -2.03 -18.27
C ASP A 66 18.85 -0.91 -19.33
N SER A 67 19.20 0.32 -18.98
CA SER A 67 19.35 1.42 -19.94
C SER A 67 20.76 2.02 -19.86
N LYS A 68 21.74 1.30 -20.42
CA LYS A 68 23.05 1.86 -20.72
C LYS A 68 23.57 1.40 -22.07
#